data_AF-A0A094AP68-F1
#
_entry.id   AF-A0A094AP68-F1
#
_cell.length_a   1.000
_cell.length_b   1.000
_cell.length_c   1.000
_cell.angle_alpha   90.00
_cell.angle_beta   90.00
_cell.angle_gamma   90.00
#
_symmetry.space_group_name_H-M   'P 1'
#
loop_
_entity.id
_entity.type
_entity.pdbx_description
1 polymer ?
#
loop_
_entity_poly.entity_id
_entity_poly.type
_entity_poly.pdbx_seq_one_letter_code
_entity_poly.pdbx_strand_id
1 'polypeptide(L)'
;MAAPPTKTLNDLDGIWTLNKRLSGDFDEVLTLQGIGWILRKAIGMASTTEQISQSKDEHGVEHITIHQTITGGIKTTPEHRVHTDTWG
;
A
#
# COMPACT_ATOMS: atom_id res chain seq x y z
N MET A 1 5.66 -7.74 -4.96
CA MET A 1 5.55 -6.79 -6.10
C MET A 1 6.88 -6.81 -6.86
N ALA A 2 6.91 -6.51 -8.16
CA ALA A 2 8.17 -6.43 -8.92
C ALA A 2 8.34 -4.99 -9.41
N ALA A 3 9.48 -4.38 -9.11
CA ALA A 3 9.80 -3.02 -9.52
C ALA A 3 10.61 -3.00 -10.82
N PRO A 4 10.34 -2.06 -11.75
CA PRO A 4 11.22 -1.80 -12.87
C PRO A 4 12.63 -1.40 -12.37
N PRO A 5 13.70 -1.65 -13.14
CA PRO A 5 15.06 -1.29 -12.76
C PRO A 5 15.29 0.22 -12.52
N THR A 6 14.37 1.05 -13.01
CA THR A 6 14.41 2.52 -12.85
C THR A 6 13.87 3.02 -11.52
N LYS A 7 13.14 2.18 -10.77
CA LYS A 7 12.58 2.55 -9.47
C LYS A 7 13.64 2.42 -8.38
N THR A 8 13.72 3.42 -7.51
CA THR A 8 14.70 3.49 -6.42
C THR A 8 13.97 3.73 -5.10
N LEU A 9 14.64 3.57 -3.96
CA LEU A 9 14.03 3.91 -2.67
C LEU A 9 13.65 5.40 -2.57
N ASN A 10 14.30 6.28 -3.34
CA ASN A 10 13.98 7.71 -3.42
C ASN A 10 12.82 8.03 -4.37
N ASP A 11 12.32 7.04 -5.12
CA ASP A 11 11.19 7.18 -6.05
C ASP A 11 10.39 5.87 -6.11
N LEU A 12 9.37 5.80 -5.27
CA LEU A 12 8.35 4.76 -5.15
C LEU A 12 7.06 5.14 -5.88
N ASP A 13 6.98 6.32 -6.50
CA ASP A 13 5.76 6.81 -7.15
C ASP A 13 5.27 5.82 -8.20
N GLY A 14 3.98 5.51 -8.18
CA GLY A 14 3.38 4.71 -9.23
C GLY A 14 2.25 3.80 -8.76
N ILE A 15 1.86 2.93 -9.69
CA ILE A 15 0.77 1.97 -9.51
C ILE A 15 1.37 0.57 -9.45
N TRP A 16 1.14 -0.11 -8.35
CA TRP A 16 1.77 -1.36 -8.00
C TRP A 16 0.71 -2.45 -7.85
N THR A 17 0.82 -3.51 -8.65
CA THR A 17 -0.06 -4.67 -8.49
C THR A 17 0.57 -5.66 -7.52
N LEU A 18 -0.20 -6.05 -6.50
CA LEU A 18 0.23 -7.04 -5.54
C LEU A 18 0.39 -8.43 -6.20
N ASN A 19 1.56 -9.03 -6.02
CA ASN A 19 1.78 -10.42 -6.45
C ASN A 19 1.33 -11.36 -5.33
N LYS A 20 0.09 -11.85 -5.43
CA LYS A 20 -0.52 -12.73 -4.41
C LYS A 20 0.25 -14.01 -4.15
N ARG A 21 0.87 -14.60 -5.17
CA ARG A 21 1.64 -15.85 -5.02
C ARG A 21 2.84 -15.68 -4.08
N LEU A 22 3.36 -14.45 -3.98
CA LEU A 22 4.51 -14.10 -3.15
C LEU A 22 4.10 -13.26 -1.92
N SER A 23 2.80 -13.17 -1.62
CA SER A 23 2.27 -12.39 -0.49
C SER A 23 1.65 -13.33 0.54
N GLY A 24 1.70 -12.95 1.82
CA GLY A 24 1.02 -13.68 2.90
C GLY A 24 -0.49 -13.47 2.88
N ASP A 25 -1.20 -14.15 3.79
CA ASP A 25 -2.64 -13.94 3.99
C ASP A 25 -2.89 -12.56 4.62
N PHE A 26 -3.94 -11.87 4.13
CA PHE A 26 -4.36 -10.56 4.62
C PHE A 26 -5.51 -10.64 5.63
N ASP A 27 -6.06 -11.82 5.91
CA ASP A 27 -7.26 -11.94 6.76
C ASP A 27 -7.06 -11.36 8.16
N GLU A 28 -5.91 -11.61 8.80
CA GLU A 28 -5.60 -11.11 10.14
C GLU A 28 -5.51 -9.58 10.18
N VAL A 29 -4.75 -8.98 9.27
CA VAL A 29 -4.60 -7.51 9.23
C VAL A 29 -5.93 -6.80 8.90
N LEU A 30 -6.73 -7.36 7.99
CA LEU A 30 -8.04 -6.81 7.65
C LEU A 30 -9.04 -7.01 8.80
N THR A 31 -8.92 -8.10 9.57
CA THR A 31 -9.73 -8.32 10.78
C THR A 31 -9.41 -7.27 11.85
N LEU A 32 -8.13 -6.97 12.06
CA LEU A 32 -7.70 -5.91 12.97
C LEU A 32 -8.23 -4.52 12.56
N GLN A 33 -8.39 -4.29 11.25
CA GLN A 33 -8.99 -3.07 10.70
C GLN A 33 -10.54 -3.04 10.79
N GLY A 34 -11.18 -4.06 11.37
CA GLY A 34 -12.63 -4.13 11.52
C GLY A 34 -13.38 -4.51 10.24
N ILE A 35 -12.69 -5.03 9.23
CA ILE A 35 -13.30 -5.43 7.95
C ILE A 35 -14.06 -6.75 8.16
N GLY A 36 -15.34 -6.77 7.78
CA GLY A 36 -16.20 -7.95 7.92
C GLY A 36 -15.75 -9.15 7.08
N TRP A 37 -16.02 -10.36 7.57
CA TRP A 37 -15.53 -11.63 7.01
C TRP A 37 -15.81 -11.83 5.51
N ILE A 38 -17.02 -11.47 5.03
CA ILE A 38 -17.39 -11.61 3.61
C ILE A 38 -16.47 -10.73 2.73
N LEU A 39 -16.26 -9.48 3.16
CA LEU A 39 -15.40 -8.55 2.44
C LEU A 39 -13.95 -9.05 2.45
N ARG A 40 -13.44 -9.56 3.57
CA ARG A 40 -12.08 -10.15 3.62
C ARG A 40 -11.91 -11.33 2.68
N LYS A 41 -12.89 -12.23 2.59
CA LYS A 41 -12.86 -13.34 1.61
C LYS A 41 -12.81 -12.83 0.17
N ALA A 42 -13.61 -11.80 -0.15
CA ALA A 42 -13.58 -11.18 -1.47
C ALA A 42 -12.20 -10.56 -1.77
N ILE A 43 -11.59 -9.86 -0.80
CA ILE A 43 -10.24 -9.29 -0.91
C ILE A 43 -9.19 -10.38 -1.14
N GLY A 44 -9.26 -11.48 -0.37
CA GLY A 44 -8.39 -12.65 -0.54
C GLY A 44 -8.43 -13.23 -1.96
N MET A 45 -9.55 -13.13 -2.66
CA MET A 45 -9.70 -13.56 -4.06
C MET A 45 -9.36 -12.46 -5.08
N ALA A 46 -9.62 -11.19 -4.76
CA ALA A 46 -9.45 -10.02 -5.63
C ALA A 46 -8.01 -9.50 -5.77
N SER A 47 -7.55 -9.17 -6.98
CA SER A 47 -6.28 -8.44 -7.16
C SER A 47 -6.32 -7.09 -6.42
N THR A 48 -5.22 -6.76 -5.75
CA THR A 48 -5.04 -5.48 -5.04
C THR A 48 -4.02 -4.64 -5.78
N THR A 49 -4.34 -3.37 -5.94
CA THR A 49 -3.48 -2.35 -6.56
C THR A 49 -3.19 -1.27 -5.54
N GLU A 50 -1.92 -0.89 -5.41
CA GLU A 50 -1.47 0.19 -4.53
C GLU A 50 -1.00 1.36 -5.39
N GLN A 51 -1.54 2.54 -5.14
CA GLN A 51 -1.03 3.77 -5.72
C GLN A 51 -0.21 4.48 -4.66
N ILE A 52 1.08 4.63 -4.91
CA ILE A 52 2.03 5.30 -4.02
C ILE A 52 2.31 6.69 -4.57
N SER A 53 2.26 7.68 -3.68
CA SER A 53 2.69 9.06 -3.95
C SER A 53 3.66 9.51 -2.86
N GLN A 54 4.81 10.04 -3.27
CA GLN A 54 5.81 10.65 -2.41
C GLN A 54 5.81 12.18 -2.59
N SER A 55 5.97 12.89 -1.48
CA SER A 55 6.09 14.34 -1.48
C SER A 55 7.04 14.78 -0.37
N LYS A 56 7.62 15.97 -0.50
CA LYS A 56 8.41 16.59 0.56
C LYS A 56 7.69 17.83 1.07
N ASP A 57 7.69 18.03 2.37
CA ASP A 57 7.17 19.26 2.97
C ASP A 57 8.20 20.40 2.93
N GLU A 58 7.82 21.55 3.49
CA GLU A 58 8.65 22.76 3.55
C GLU A 58 9.96 22.56 4.33
N HIS A 59 10.02 21.54 5.19
CA HIS A 59 11.20 21.19 5.98
C HIS A 59 12.03 20.08 5.33
N GLY A 60 11.64 19.62 4.14
CA GLY A 60 12.32 18.56 3.39
C GLY A 60 12.02 17.15 3.91
N VAL A 61 11.04 16.99 4.81
CA VAL A 61 10.63 15.68 5.34
C VAL A 61 9.80 14.95 4.28
N GLU A 62 10.07 13.66 4.11
CA GLU A 62 9.40 12.84 3.12
C GLU A 62 8.08 12.27 3.66
N HIS A 63 7.01 12.52 2.91
CA HIS A 63 5.65 12.02 3.14
C HIS A 63 5.30 11.03 2.05
N ILE A 64 4.94 9.82 2.45
CA ILE A 64 4.51 8.74 1.56
C ILE A 64 3.03 8.48 1.82
N THR A 65 2.21 8.62 0.78
CA THR A 65 0.78 8.28 0.83
C THR A 65 0.53 7.06 -0.04
N ILE A 66 -0.13 6.06 0.52
CA ILE A 66 -0.46 4.81 -0.16
C ILE A 66 -1.98 4.67 -0.19
N HIS A 67 -2.52 4.58 -1.40
CA HIS A 67 -3.93 4.27 -1.64
C HIS A 67 -4.06 2.85 -2.16
N GLN A 68 -4.68 1.96 -1.39
CA GLN A 68 -4.96 0.62 -1.88
C GLN A 68 -6.39 0.54 -2.44
N THR A 69 -6.49 0.01 -3.66
CA THR A 69 -7.74 -0.29 -4.35
C THR A 69 -7.84 -1.80 -4.57
N ILE A 70 -8.99 -2.35 -4.25
CA ILE A 70 -9.28 -3.76 -4.41
C ILE A 70 -10.19 -3.94 -5.63
N THR A 71 -10.03 -5.05 -6.35
CA THR A 71 -10.88 -5.39 -7.51
C THR A 71 -12.36 -5.20 -7.15
N GLY A 72 -13.09 -4.44 -7.97
CA GLY A 72 -14.45 -3.97 -7.68
C GLY A 72 -14.53 -2.50 -7.22
N GLY A 73 -13.40 -1.78 -7.16
CA GLY A 73 -13.36 -0.35 -6.87
C GLY A 73 -13.47 -0.01 -5.38
N ILE A 74 -13.34 -1.01 -4.51
CA ILE A 74 -13.34 -0.84 -3.06
C ILE A 74 -12.05 -0.12 -2.68
N LYS A 75 -12.19 1.12 -2.21
CA LYS A 75 -11.09 1.90 -1.63
C LYS A 75 -10.98 1.58 -0.15
N THR A 76 -9.75 1.38 0.31
CA THR A 76 -9.44 1.22 1.73
C THR A 76 -8.98 2.55 2.32
N THR A 77 -8.75 2.57 3.64
CA THR A 77 -8.16 3.72 4.32
C THR A 77 -6.77 4.01 3.77
N PRO A 78 -6.46 5.24 3.35
CA PRO A 78 -5.11 5.61 2.93
C PRO A 78 -4.11 5.42 4.08
N GLU A 79 -2.93 4.88 3.77
CA GLU A 79 -1.82 4.84 4.71
C GLU A 79 -0.95 6.08 4.49
N HIS A 80 -0.66 6.79 5.58
CA HIS A 80 0.22 7.95 5.58
C HIS A 80 1.47 7.62 6.40
N ARG A 81 2.64 7.72 5.77
CA ARG A 81 3.93 7.46 6.41
C ARG A 81 4.82 8.69 6.30
N VAL A 82 5.59 8.93 7.35
CA VAL A 82 6.60 9.98 7.41
C VAL A 82 7.95 9.32 7.55
N HIS A 83 8.86 9.59 6.63
CA HIS A 83 10.24 9.10 6.70
C HIS A 83 11.14 10.23 7.20
N THR A 84 11.69 10.06 8.39
CA THR A 84 12.70 10.93 8.98
C THR A 84 14.00 10.14 9.04
N ASP A 85 15.06 10.58 8.36
CA ASP A 85 16.38 9.92 8.31
C ASP A 85 17.11 9.82 9.67
N THR A 86 16.44 10.18 10.75
CA THR A 86 16.89 10.00 12.13
C THR A 86 16.41 8.66 12.66
N TRP A 87 17.34 7.75 12.90
CA TRP A 87 17.12 6.62 13.80
C TRP A 87 17.13 7.16 15.23
N GLY A 88 16.06 6.90 15.99
CA GLY A 88 15.99 7.27 17.41
C GLY A 88 17.10 6.66 18.24
#